data_AF-K1KLI1-F1
#
_entry.id   AF-K1KLI1-F1
#
_cell.length_a   1.000
_cell.length_b   1.000
_cell.length_c   1.000
_cell.angle_alpha   90.00
_cell.angle_beta   90.00
_cell.angle_gamma   90.00
#
_symmetry.space_group_name_H-M   'P 1'
#
loop_
_entity.id
_entity.type
_entity.pdbx_description
1 polymer ?
#
loop_
_entity_poly.entity_id
_entity_poly.type
_entity_poly.pdbx_seq_one_letter_code
_entity_poly.pdbx_strand_id
1 'polypeptide(L)'
;MKAKKECCRALYKDRTDENGERYRKAKQEAKKAVREAKLAAYDDMYKRLDTKEGELDIYKLARAREKKTRDLNQVRCIKDEDGKVLAIENAVKRQMERLFS
;
A
#
# COMPACT_ATOMS: atom_id res chain seq x y z
N MET A 1 16.39 -16.92 -13.12
CA MET A 1 15.42 -17.79 -12.39
C MET A 1 15.40 -19.25 -12.89
N LYS A 2 15.30 -19.47 -14.22
CA LYS A 2 15.28 -20.82 -14.82
C LYS A 2 16.51 -21.68 -14.45
N ALA A 3 17.72 -21.11 -14.53
CA ALA A 3 18.97 -21.77 -14.13
C ALA A 3 18.97 -22.25 -12.67
N LYS A 4 18.55 -21.41 -11.71
CA LYS A 4 18.43 -21.81 -10.28
C LYS A 4 17.46 -22.97 -10.08
N LYS A 5 16.36 -23.03 -10.85
CA LYS A 5 15.37 -24.13 -10.80
C LYS A 5 15.94 -25.42 -11.40
N GLU A 6 16.73 -25.32 -12.46
CA GLU A 6 17.40 -26.46 -13.09
C GLU A 6 18.51 -27.03 -12.19
N CYS A 7 19.40 -26.18 -11.65
CA CYS A 7 20.42 -26.63 -10.70
C CYS A 7 19.81 -27.21 -9.41
N CYS A 8 18.69 -26.65 -8.95
CA CYS A 8 17.95 -27.21 -7.82
C CYS A 8 17.47 -28.63 -8.12
N ARG A 9 16.91 -28.87 -9.32
CA ARG A 9 16.48 -30.22 -9.73
C ARG A 9 17.66 -31.18 -9.84
N ALA A 10 18.79 -30.75 -10.37
CA ALA A 10 20.02 -31.56 -10.44
C ALA A 10 20.53 -31.93 -9.04
N LEU A 11 20.57 -30.97 -8.10
CA LEU A 11 20.96 -31.19 -6.71
C LEU A 11 20.08 -32.23 -5.99
N TYR A 12 18.77 -32.21 -6.25
CA TYR A 12 17.84 -33.16 -5.64
C TYR A 12 17.91 -34.55 -6.24
N LYS A 13 18.31 -34.67 -7.51
CA LYS A 13 18.55 -35.96 -8.17
C LYS A 13 19.84 -36.60 -7.65
N ASP A 14 20.94 -35.85 -7.72
CA ASP A 14 22.26 -36.31 -7.30
C ASP A 14 22.95 -35.23 -6.47
N ARG A 15 23.15 -35.51 -5.18
CA ARG A 15 23.80 -34.60 -4.22
C ARG A 15 25.32 -34.64 -4.33
N THR A 16 25.83 -34.40 -5.52
CA THR A 16 27.27 -34.23 -5.75
C THR A 16 27.71 -32.81 -5.36
N ASP A 17 29.00 -32.66 -5.03
CA ASP A 17 29.58 -31.35 -4.70
C ASP A 17 29.46 -30.36 -5.86
N GLU A 18 29.65 -30.83 -7.10
CA GLU A 18 29.49 -30.03 -8.31
C GLU A 18 28.06 -29.48 -8.47
N ASN A 19 27.04 -30.32 -8.26
CA ASN A 19 25.65 -29.88 -8.28
C ASN A 19 25.36 -28.90 -7.14
N GLY A 20 25.98 -29.13 -5.97
CA GLY A 20 26.01 -28.22 -4.83
C GLY A 20 26.54 -26.83 -5.18
N GLU A 21 27.69 -26.75 -5.84
CA GLU A 21 28.30 -25.49 -6.26
C GLU A 21 27.50 -24.78 -7.35
N ARG A 22 27.05 -25.50 -8.38
CA ARG A 22 26.23 -24.94 -9.46
C ARG A 22 24.95 -24.33 -8.92
N TYR A 23 24.27 -25.00 -7.98
CA TYR A 23 23.09 -24.46 -7.32
C TYR A 23 23.41 -23.21 -6.49
N ARG A 24 24.50 -23.20 -5.71
CA ARG A 24 24.91 -22.04 -4.92
C ARG A 24 25.17 -20.81 -5.79
N LYS A 25 25.92 -20.96 -6.89
CA LYS A 25 26.19 -19.91 -7.87
C LYS A 25 24.90 -19.38 -8.49
N ALA A 26 24.06 -20.26 -9.04
CA ALA A 26 22.79 -19.88 -9.66
C ALA A 26 21.82 -19.22 -8.66
N LYS A 27 21.84 -19.62 -7.39
CA LYS A 27 21.06 -18.99 -6.30
C LYS A 27 21.58 -17.59 -5.99
N GLN A 28 22.89 -17.38 -5.94
CA GLN A 28 23.49 -16.07 -5.71
C GLN A 28 23.18 -15.09 -6.85
N GLU A 29 23.32 -15.53 -8.10
CA GLU A 29 22.96 -14.74 -9.28
C GLU A 29 21.48 -14.37 -9.29
N ALA A 30 20.59 -15.33 -8.97
CA ALA A 30 19.16 -15.03 -8.88
C ALA A 30 18.85 -14.00 -7.79
N LYS A 31 19.51 -14.09 -6.63
CA LYS A 31 19.36 -13.08 -5.56
C LYS A 31 19.88 -11.71 -5.99
N LYS A 32 21.02 -11.66 -6.68
CA LYS A 32 21.61 -10.43 -7.21
C LYS A 32 20.66 -9.75 -8.20
N ALA A 33 20.15 -10.50 -9.18
CA ALA A 33 19.18 -9.99 -10.16
C ALA A 33 17.91 -9.44 -9.48
N VAL A 34 17.39 -10.12 -8.45
CA VAL A 34 16.23 -9.62 -7.69
C VAL A 34 16.56 -8.33 -6.94
N ARG A 35 17.74 -8.22 -6.33
CA ARG A 35 18.17 -6.99 -5.65
C ARG A 35 18.30 -5.83 -6.63
N GLU A 36 18.93 -6.06 -7.78
CA GLU A 36 19.09 -5.05 -8.83
C GLU A 36 17.74 -4.58 -9.38
N ALA A 37 16.83 -5.51 -9.67
CA ALA A 37 15.48 -5.16 -10.11
C ALA A 37 14.71 -4.35 -9.05
N LYS A 38 14.84 -4.71 -7.76
CA LYS A 38 14.24 -3.94 -6.67
C LYS A 38 14.82 -2.54 -6.56
N LEU A 39 16.15 -2.43 -6.63
CA LEU A 39 16.83 -1.13 -6.56
C LEU A 39 16.40 -0.23 -7.72
N ALA A 40 16.36 -0.75 -8.95
CA ALA A 40 15.89 -0.02 -10.11
C ALA A 40 14.44 0.46 -9.96
N ALA A 41 13.56 -0.39 -9.42
CA ALA A 41 12.17 0.00 -9.14
C ALA A 41 12.06 1.09 -8.06
N TYR A 42 12.89 1.04 -7.01
CA TYR A 42 12.93 2.10 -6.00
C TYR A 42 13.48 3.40 -6.55
N ASP A 43 14.56 3.36 -7.33
CA ASP A 43 15.15 4.54 -7.96
C ASP A 43 14.15 5.22 -8.90
N ASP A 44 13.41 4.45 -9.71
CA ASP A 44 12.34 4.98 -10.56
C ASP A 44 11.21 5.61 -9.74
N MET A 45 10.76 4.94 -8.68
CA MET A 45 9.76 5.49 -7.77
C MET A 45 10.22 6.82 -7.16
N TYR A 46 11.44 6.90 -6.64
CA TYR A 46 11.96 8.15 -6.07
C TYR A 46 12.08 9.27 -7.09
N LYS A 47 12.54 8.98 -8.31
CA LYS A 47 12.57 9.97 -9.40
C LYS A 47 11.17 10.52 -9.71
N ARG A 48 10.16 9.65 -9.74
CA ARG A 48 8.78 10.09 -9.94
C ARG A 48 8.28 10.95 -8.80
N LEU A 49 8.64 10.62 -7.55
CA LEU A 49 8.26 11.42 -6.38
C LEU A 49 8.93 12.79 -6.32
N ASP A 50 10.09 12.93 -6.95
CA ASP A 50 10.79 14.22 -7.09
C ASP A 50 10.13 15.15 -8.13
N THR A 51 9.08 14.68 -8.82
CA THR A 51 8.26 15.51 -9.70
C THR A 51 6.97 15.94 -9.01
N LYS A 52 6.44 17.11 -9.41
CA LYS A 52 5.13 17.60 -8.93
C LYS A 52 3.99 16.62 -9.17
N GLU A 53 4.11 15.79 -10.21
CA GLU A 53 3.12 14.76 -10.53
C GLU A 53 3.17 13.60 -9.52
N GLY A 54 4.36 13.17 -9.09
CA GLY A 54 4.50 12.15 -8.05
C GLY A 54 4.04 12.62 -6.67
N GLU A 55 4.30 13.88 -6.32
CA GLU A 55 3.74 14.49 -5.10
C GLU A 55 2.20 14.47 -5.10
N LEU A 56 1.59 14.83 -6.24
CA LEU A 56 0.15 14.77 -6.42
C LEU A 56 -0.40 13.34 -6.29
N ASP A 57 0.33 12.34 -6.76
CA ASP A 57 -0.08 10.94 -6.65
C ASP A 57 -0.02 10.43 -5.20
N ILE A 58 0.99 10.82 -4.40
CA ILE A 58 1.00 10.56 -2.95
C ILE A 58 -0.19 11.23 -2.28
N TYR A 59 -0.44 12.50 -2.60
CA TYR A 59 -1.56 13.25 -2.03
C TYR A 59 -2.90 12.57 -2.34
N LYS A 60 -3.13 12.13 -3.59
CA LYS A 60 -4.32 11.37 -3.99
C LYS A 60 -4.44 10.07 -3.21
N LEU A 61 -3.34 9.33 -3.04
CA LEU A 61 -3.33 8.07 -2.30
C LEU A 61 -3.68 8.29 -0.81
N ALA A 62 -3.10 9.31 -0.17
CA ALA A 62 -3.41 9.68 1.21
C ALA A 62 -4.90 10.04 1.36
N ARG A 63 -5.43 10.87 0.44
CA ARG A 63 -6.85 11.26 0.44
C ARG A 63 -7.79 10.09 0.20
N ALA A 64 -7.41 9.14 -0.66
CA ALA A 64 -8.20 7.93 -0.89
C ALA A 64 -8.23 7.02 0.34
N ARG A 65 -7.09 6.89 1.05
CA ARG A 65 -7.02 6.16 2.33
C ARG A 65 -7.89 6.81 3.39
N GLU A 66 -7.79 8.13 3.55
CA GLU A 66 -8.62 8.91 4.47
C GLU A 66 -10.10 8.71 4.18
N LYS A 67 -10.53 8.83 2.92
CA LYS A 67 -11.92 8.58 2.52
C LYS A 67 -12.38 7.16 2.84
N LYS A 68 -11.51 6.15 2.71
CA LYS A 68 -11.83 4.76 3.02
C LYS A 68 -12.01 4.52 4.53
N THR A 69 -11.30 5.26 5.36
CA THR A 69 -11.37 5.16 6.83
C THR A 69 -12.41 6.09 7.45
N ARG A 70 -12.90 7.09 6.71
CA ARG A 70 -14.03 7.92 7.13
C ARG A 70 -15.28 7.04 7.15
N ASP A 71 -15.85 6.86 8.34
CA ASP A 71 -17.20 6.35 8.46
C ASP A 71 -18.16 7.38 7.86
N LEU A 72 -18.76 7.06 6.71
CA LEU A 72 -19.70 7.95 6.01
C LEU A 72 -20.94 8.25 6.87
N ASN A 73 -21.18 7.49 7.93
CA ASN A 73 -22.22 7.77 8.93
C ASN A 73 -21.93 9.04 9.76
N GLN A 74 -20.70 9.59 9.70
CA GLN A 74 -20.30 10.78 10.45
C GLN A 74 -20.55 12.10 9.70
N VAL A 75 -21.17 12.10 8.52
CA VAL A 75 -22.02 13.25 8.19
C VAL A 75 -23.21 13.14 9.16
N ARG A 76 -22.98 13.55 10.43
CA ARG A 76 -23.99 13.60 11.49
C ARG A 76 -25.02 14.60 11.01
N CYS A 77 -25.96 14.13 10.21
CA CYS A 77 -27.20 14.82 9.99
C CYS A 77 -27.76 15.06 11.40
N ILE A 78 -27.79 16.32 11.80
CA ILE A 78 -28.28 16.70 13.12
C ILE A 78 -29.78 16.47 13.04
N LYS A 79 -30.26 15.48 13.79
CA LYS A 79 -31.67 15.13 13.84
C LYS A 79 -32.31 15.76 15.07
N ASP A 80 -33.59 16.12 14.95
CA ASP A 80 -34.43 16.40 16.11
C ASP A 80 -34.80 15.10 16.85
N GLU A 81 -35.55 15.27 17.94
CA GLU A 81 -36.06 14.16 18.78
C GLU A 81 -36.96 13.20 17.99
N ASP A 82 -37.63 13.68 16.94
CA ASP A 82 -38.47 12.91 16.02
C ASP A 82 -37.67 12.21 14.90
N GLY A 83 -36.33 12.32 14.92
CA GLY A 83 -35.45 11.67 13.95
C GLY A 83 -35.40 12.35 12.57
N LYS A 84 -36.00 13.54 12.42
CA LYS A 84 -35.99 14.34 11.18
C LYS A 84 -34.74 15.19 11.11
N VAL A 85 -34.14 15.27 9.91
CA VAL A 85 -32.91 16.04 9.69
C VAL A 85 -33.20 17.54 9.77
N LEU A 86 -32.48 18.23 10.65
CA LEU A 86 -32.54 19.67 10.83
C LEU A 86 -31.78 20.36 9.70
N ALA A 87 -32.50 21.13 8.88
CA ALA A 87 -31.93 21.96 7.83
C ALA A 87 -31.87 23.46 8.21
N ILE A 88 -32.54 23.86 9.30
CA ILE A 88 -32.62 25.25 9.74
C ILE A 88 -31.45 25.54 10.67
N GLU A 89 -30.63 26.55 10.33
CA GLU A 89 -29.39 26.91 11.03
C GLU A 89 -29.59 27.11 12.54
N ASN A 90 -30.67 27.81 12.93
CA ASN A 90 -31.00 28.04 14.34
C ASN A 90 -31.39 26.76 15.10
N ALA A 91 -32.03 25.80 14.42
CA ALA A 91 -32.39 24.51 15.02
C ALA A 91 -31.15 23.63 15.19
N VAL A 92 -30.25 23.66 14.20
CA VAL A 92 -28.94 23.00 14.25
C VAL A 92 -28.10 23.54 15.41
N LYS A 93 -27.97 24.87 15.56
CA LYS A 93 -27.19 25.49 16.66
C LYS A 93 -27.72 25.07 18.04
N ARG A 94 -29.03 25.16 18.27
CA ARG A 94 -29.63 24.74 19.55
C ARG A 94 -29.40 23.26 19.85
N GLN A 95 -29.48 22.40 18.84
CA GLN A 95 -29.25 20.97 19.04
C GLN A 95 -27.77 20.65 19.27
N MET A 96 -26.86 21.38 18.63
CA MET A 96 -25.42 21.27 18.90
C MET A 96 -25.10 21.73 20.34
N GLU A 97 -25.65 22.86 20.79
CA GLU A 97 -25.50 23.33 22.19
C GLU A 97 -25.98 22.28 23.20
N ARG A 98 -27.09 21.58 22.92
CA ARG A 98 -27.55 20.46 23.78
C ARG A 98 -26.63 19.25 23.76
N LEU A 99 -26.06 18.91 22.61
CA LEU A 99 -25.24 17.70 22.44
C LEU A 99 -23.80 17.89 22.97
N PHE A 100 -23.34 19.13 23.09
CA PHE A 100 -21.97 19.49 23.48
C PHE A 100 -21.90 20.29 24.79
N SER A 101 -23.00 20.40 25.54
CA SER A 101 -23.04 20.84 26.95
C SER A 101 -22.79 19.68 27.90
#